data_AF-A0A6L8GIK8-F1
#
_entry.id   AF-A0A6L8GIK8-F1
#
_cell.length_a   1.000
_cell.length_b   1.000
_cell.length_c   1.000
_cell.angle_alpha   90.00
_cell.angle_beta   90.00
_cell.angle_gamma   90.00
#
_symmetry.space_group_name_H-M   'P 1'
#
loop_
_entity.id
_entity.type
_entity.pdbx_description
1 polymer ?
#
loop_
_entity_poly.entity_id
_entity_poly.type
_entity_poly.pdbx_seq_one_letter_code
_entity_poly.pdbx_strand_id
1 'polypeptide(L)'
;MKHHQVVVGLSTLLLAAALPACGIRGRPQPPLIILPAAVSDLSAVRLGDEVHLELTIPEANADGSQPPDVERIDIYAVTTLPDADGAPLVLY
;
A
#
# COMPACT_ATOMS: atom_id res chain seq x y z
N MET A 1 49.94 -10.84 -41.41
CA MET A 1 48.61 -10.44 -41.93
C MET A 1 47.44 -11.12 -41.20
N LYS A 2 47.49 -12.44 -40.91
CA LYS A 2 46.40 -13.18 -40.22
C LYS A 2 46.12 -12.71 -38.78
N HIS A 3 47.16 -12.42 -38.00
CA HIS A 3 47.01 -11.94 -36.61
C HIS A 3 46.31 -10.57 -36.52
N HIS A 4 46.59 -9.65 -37.45
CA HIS A 4 45.92 -8.35 -37.49
C HIS A 4 44.42 -8.47 -37.79
N GLN A 5 44.02 -9.39 -38.67
CA GLN A 5 42.61 -9.62 -38.99
C GLN A 5 41.84 -10.23 -37.81
N VAL A 6 42.49 -11.14 -37.05
CA VAL A 6 41.90 -11.73 -35.84
C VAL A 6 41.74 -10.68 -34.73
N VAL A 7 42.74 -9.82 -34.53
CA VAL A 7 42.69 -8.74 -33.51
C VAL A 7 41.61 -7.72 -33.84
N VAL A 8 41.49 -7.30 -35.11
CA VAL A 8 40.46 -6.35 -35.54
C VAL A 8 39.06 -6.95 -35.37
N GLY A 9 38.86 -8.21 -35.75
CA GLY A 9 37.57 -8.90 -35.59
C GLY A 9 37.16 -9.09 -34.12
N LEU A 10 38.12 -9.40 -33.24
CA LEU A 10 37.84 -9.53 -31.80
C LEU A 10 37.50 -8.17 -31.17
N SER A 11 38.20 -7.11 -31.58
CA SER A 11 37.96 -5.76 -31.08
C SER A 11 36.58 -5.22 -31.46
N THR A 12 36.12 -5.44 -32.69
CA THR A 12 34.79 -5.00 -33.13
C THR A 12 33.67 -5.79 -32.46
N LEU A 13 33.86 -7.09 -32.22
CA LEU A 13 32.89 -7.93 -31.51
C LEU A 13 32.73 -7.49 -30.05
N LEU A 14 33.83 -7.22 -29.36
CA LEU A 14 33.81 -6.73 -27.98
C LEU A 14 33.12 -5.35 -27.87
N LEU A 15 33.39 -4.45 -28.81
CA LEU A 15 32.77 -3.12 -28.82
C LEU A 15 31.27 -3.18 -29.11
N ALA A 16 30.83 -4.06 -30.02
CA ALA A 16 29.42 -4.25 -30.33
C ALA A 16 28.63 -4.85 -29.16
N ALA A 17 29.24 -5.75 -28.39
CA ALA A 17 28.62 -6.39 -27.23
C ALA A 17 28.39 -5.44 -26.04
N ALA A 18 29.09 -4.29 -26.00
CA ALA A 18 28.99 -3.31 -24.91
C ALA A 18 27.85 -2.30 -25.08
N LEU A 19 27.19 -2.25 -26.24
CA LEU A 19 26.17 -1.24 -26.56
C LEU A 19 24.78 -1.40 -25.91
N PRO A 20 24.30 -2.58 -25.47
CA PRO A 20 22.95 -2.70 -24.89
C PRO A 20 22.85 -2.33 -23.39
N ALA A 21 23.87 -1.72 -22.78
CA ALA A 21 23.94 -1.45 -21.33
C ALA A 21 23.13 -0.22 -20.85
N CYS A 22 22.16 0.29 -21.62
CA CYS A 22 21.38 1.47 -21.23
C CYS A 22 20.17 1.09 -20.36
N GLY A 23 20.43 0.65 -19.13
CA GLY A 23 19.38 0.45 -18.13
C GLY A 23 18.95 1.79 -17.52
N ILE A 24 17.74 2.27 -17.83
CA ILE A 24 17.14 3.36 -17.06
C ILE A 24 16.73 2.80 -15.69
N ARG A 25 17.18 3.45 -14.60
CA ARG A 25 16.72 3.08 -13.26
C ARG A 25 15.22 3.38 -13.20
N GLY A 26 14.40 2.36 -12.92
CA GLY A 26 12.96 2.53 -12.73
C GLY A 26 12.66 3.58 -11.65
N ARG A 27 11.46 4.15 -11.67
CA ARG A 27 11.02 5.05 -10.59
C ARG A 27 11.19 4.33 -9.24
N PRO A 28 11.60 5.03 -8.17
CA PRO A 28 11.59 4.44 -6.84
C PRO A 28 10.23 3.80 -6.57
N GLN A 29 10.23 2.53 -6.16
CA GLN A 29 9.00 1.90 -5.71
C GLN A 29 8.57 2.59 -4.42
N PRO A 30 7.32 3.04 -4.30
CA PRO A 30 6.83 3.61 -3.06
C PRO A 30 7.07 2.64 -1.89
N PRO A 31 7.29 3.15 -0.66
CA PRO A 31 7.28 2.30 0.52
C PRO A 31 6.00 1.45 0.53
N LEU A 32 6.17 0.15 0.68
CA LEU A 32 5.05 -0.77 0.83
C LEU A 32 4.48 -0.57 2.24
N ILE A 33 3.22 -0.15 2.31
CA ILE A 33 2.50 -0.02 3.59
C ILE A 33 1.54 -1.21 3.68
N ILE A 34 1.81 -2.11 4.62
CA ILE A 34 1.01 -3.31 4.85
C ILE A 34 0.04 -2.98 5.98
N LEU A 35 -1.23 -2.76 5.64
CA LEU A 35 -2.30 -2.53 6.61
C LEU A 35 -3.36 -3.61 6.45
N PRO A 36 -4.04 -4.02 7.53
CA PRO A 36 -5.26 -4.81 7.47
C PRO A 36 -6.26 -4.19 6.49
N ALA A 37 -7.02 -5.04 5.79
CA ALA A 37 -8.16 -4.57 5.01
C ALA A 37 -9.22 -3.91 5.91
N ALA A 38 -10.21 -3.25 5.31
CA ALA A 38 -11.31 -2.68 6.07
C ALA A 38 -12.07 -3.78 6.86
N VAL A 39 -12.46 -3.47 8.10
CA VAL A 39 -13.35 -4.33 8.89
C VAL A 39 -14.73 -4.42 8.25
N SER A 40 -15.43 -5.53 8.44
CA SER A 40 -16.81 -5.72 7.98
C SER A 40 -17.78 -5.92 9.13
N ASP A 41 -19.07 -5.97 8.82
CA ASP A 41 -20.14 -6.32 9.76
C ASP A 41 -20.17 -5.44 11.02
N LEU A 42 -19.72 -4.18 10.90
CA LEU A 42 -19.73 -3.24 12.00
C LEU A 42 -21.17 -2.95 12.44
N SER A 43 -21.48 -3.32 13.68
CA SER A 43 -22.74 -3.04 14.34
C SER A 43 -22.50 -2.40 15.71
N ALA A 44 -23.48 -1.64 16.16
CA ALA A 44 -23.45 -0.94 17.43
C ALA A 44 -24.78 -1.11 18.15
N VAL A 45 -24.74 -1.54 19.41
CA VAL A 45 -25.92 -1.66 20.26
C VAL A 45 -25.69 -0.89 21.56
N ARG A 46 -26.64 -0.03 21.93
CA ARG A 46 -26.61 0.69 23.22
C ARG A 46 -27.24 -0.17 24.30
N LEU A 47 -26.50 -0.44 25.37
CA LEU A 47 -26.95 -1.20 26.54
C LEU A 47 -26.73 -0.34 27.78
N GLY A 48 -27.80 0.25 28.30
CA GLY A 48 -27.68 1.24 29.37
C GLY A 48 -26.79 2.40 28.91
N ASP A 49 -25.72 2.70 29.64
CA ASP A 49 -24.79 3.78 29.32
C ASP A 49 -23.56 3.34 28.50
N GLU A 50 -23.55 2.09 28.03
CA GLU A 50 -22.49 1.56 27.17
C GLU A 50 -22.95 1.42 25.72
N VAL A 51 -22.00 1.53 24.79
CA VAL A 51 -22.19 1.17 23.38
C VAL A 51 -21.28 -0.02 23.09
N HIS A 52 -21.90 -1.15 22.78
CA HIS A 52 -21.21 -2.39 22.40
C HIS A 52 -21.03 -2.39 20.90
N LEU A 53 -19.78 -2.55 20.45
CA LEU A 53 -19.42 -2.60 19.04
C LEU A 53 -19.01 -4.03 18.69
N GLU A 54 -19.63 -4.56 17.64
CA GLU A 54 -19.28 -5.85 17.05
C GLU A 54 -18.80 -5.60 15.62
N LEU A 55 -17.69 -6.23 15.24
CA LEU A 55 -17.09 -6.10 13.92
C LEU A 55 -16.29 -7.37 13.60
N THR A 56 -16.11 -7.63 12.31
CA THR A 56 -15.29 -8.74 11.81
C THR A 56 -13.89 -8.24 11.48
N ILE A 57 -12.87 -8.92 12.04
CA ILE A 57 -11.47 -8.68 11.69
C ILE A 57 -11.21 -9.29 10.30
N PRO A 58 -10.59 -8.56 9.37
CA PRO A 58 -10.31 -9.08 8.03
C PRO A 58 -9.35 -10.26 8.09
N GLU A 59 -9.40 -11.16 7.10
CA GLU A 59 -8.47 -12.29 7.01
C GLU A 59 -7.13 -11.94 6.35
N ALA A 60 -7.02 -10.76 5.75
CA ALA A 60 -5.86 -10.33 4.97
C ALA A 60 -5.61 -8.82 5.08
N ASN A 61 -4.40 -8.42 4.70
CA ASN A 61 -4.04 -7.03 4.45
C ASN A 61 -4.66 -6.51 3.15
N ALA A 62 -4.67 -5.20 2.99
CA ALA A 62 -5.20 -4.54 1.78
C ALA A 62 -4.46 -4.94 0.49
N ASP A 63 -3.22 -5.44 0.59
CA ASP A 63 -2.44 -5.98 -0.52
C ASP A 63 -2.65 -7.49 -0.76
N GLY A 64 -3.50 -8.13 0.04
CA GLY A 64 -3.81 -9.56 -0.02
C GLY A 64 -2.85 -10.48 0.76
N SER A 65 -1.81 -9.92 1.40
CA SER A 65 -0.93 -10.71 2.27
C SER A 65 -1.68 -11.17 3.53
N GLN A 66 -1.29 -12.35 4.05
CA GLN A 66 -1.90 -12.98 5.22
C GLN A 66 -0.81 -13.48 6.18
N PRO A 67 -1.05 -13.49 7.51
CA PRO A 67 -2.23 -12.96 8.21
C PRO A 67 -2.31 -11.42 8.15
N PRO A 68 -3.46 -10.80 8.51
CA PRO A 68 -3.56 -9.35 8.59
C PRO A 68 -2.63 -8.82 9.69
N ASP A 69 -2.02 -7.65 9.46
CA ASP A 69 -1.12 -7.01 10.43
C ASP A 69 -1.89 -6.10 11.39
N VAL A 70 -2.69 -6.70 12.28
CA VAL A 70 -3.55 -5.96 13.21
C VAL A 70 -2.78 -5.61 14.49
N GLU A 71 -2.42 -4.34 14.66
CA GLU A 71 -1.81 -3.83 15.90
C GLU A 71 -2.84 -3.21 16.86
N ARG A 72 -3.78 -2.41 16.33
CA ARG A 72 -4.79 -1.68 17.12
C ARG A 72 -6.08 -1.50 16.32
N ILE A 73 -7.19 -1.38 17.04
CA ILE A 73 -8.48 -0.94 16.51
C ILE A 73 -8.74 0.47 17.05
N ASP A 74 -8.79 1.45 16.15
CA ASP A 74 -9.15 2.82 16.49
C ASP A 74 -10.66 3.02 16.31
N ILE A 75 -11.34 3.47 17.37
CA ILE A 75 -12.78 3.67 17.39
C ILE A 75 -13.06 5.17 17.41
N TYR A 76 -13.80 5.64 16.40
CA TYR A 76 -14.17 7.04 16.26
C TYR A 76 -15.68 7.21 16.48
N ALA A 77 -16.07 8.23 17.22
CA ALA A 77 -17.46 8.58 17.47
C ALA A 77 -17.69 10.06 17.18
N VAL A 78 -18.83 10.36 16.56
CA VAL A 78 -19.29 11.72 16.27
C VAL A 78 -20.70 11.86 16.83
N THR A 79 -20.88 12.73 17.81
CA THR A 79 -22.19 12.98 18.47
C THR A 79 -22.92 14.20 17.91
N THR A 80 -22.24 14.98 17.07
CA THR A 80 -22.81 16.18 16.42
C THR A 80 -22.50 16.11 14.94
N LEU A 81 -23.52 16.22 14.08
CA LEU A 81 -23.24 16.54 12.69
C LEU A 81 -22.87 18.03 12.60
N PRO A 82 -21.85 18.42 11.83
CA PRO A 82 -21.77 19.80 11.39
C PRO A 82 -23.05 20.12 10.58
N ASP A 83 -23.71 21.23 10.90
CA ASP A 83 -24.73 21.85 10.04
C ASP A 83 -24.11 22.19 8.68
N ALA A 84 -24.94 22.52 7.69
CA ALA A 84 -24.48 22.88 6.34
C ALA A 84 -23.41 24.01 6.34
N ASP A 85 -23.39 24.84 7.39
CA ASP A 85 -22.46 25.95 7.59
C ASP A 85 -21.32 25.65 8.60
N GLY A 86 -21.18 24.41 9.06
CA GLY A 86 -20.10 23.96 9.95
C GLY A 86 -20.31 24.20 11.46
N ALA A 87 -21.49 24.66 11.88
CA ALA A 87 -21.86 24.75 13.29
C ALA A 87 -22.36 23.38 13.82
N PRO A 88 -21.99 22.92 15.02
CA PRO A 88 -22.44 21.61 15.51
C PRO A 88 -23.97 21.60 15.74
N LEU A 89 -24.68 20.70 15.07
CA LEU A 89 -26.07 20.38 15.39
C LEU A 89 -26.09 19.55 16.68
N VAL A 90 -26.55 20.16 17.76
CA VAL A 90 -26.85 19.47 19.01
C VAL A 90 -28.23 18.84 18.83
N LEU A 91 -28.27 17.53 18.59
CA LEU A 91 -29.51 16.75 18.58
C LEU A 91 -29.92 16.48 20.03
N TYR A 92 -31.06 17.04 20.44
CA TYR A 92 -31.73 16.78 21.72
C TYR A 92 -32.57 15.49 21.65
#